data_AF-A0A368F128-F1
#
_entry.id   AF-A0A368F128-F1
#
_cell.length_a   1.000
_cell.length_b   1.000
_cell.length_c   1.000
_cell.angle_alpha   90.00
_cell.angle_beta   90.00
_cell.angle_gamma   90.00
#
_symmetry.space_group_name_H-M   'P 1'
#
loop_
_entity.id
_entity.type
_entity.pdbx_description
1 polymer ?
#
loop_
_entity_poly.entity_id
_entity_poly.type
_entity_poly.pdbx_seq_one_letter_code
_entity_poly.pdbx_strand_id
1 'polypeptide(L)'
;LIFKRRNPTQHFRLINSLDFEVVVFDTAPTGHTLRLLQFPVILEKAFTKILSLQSSFAPMIGQLSGLLGMGELSLDDTLRKLNETLDQVKRMNGEFKNPDLTTFVCVCIAEFLSLYETERLIQELTKQGIDTHNIIVNQLLFPDTSEGCVECKKCRARFKIQSKYLEQSFA
;
A
#
# COMPACT_ATOMS: atom_id res chain seq x y z
N LEU A 1 -7.10 4.89 2.44
CA LEU A 1 -7.62 4.72 1.05
C LEU A 1 -6.47 4.90 0.09
N ILE A 2 -6.34 4.06 -0.93
CA ILE A 2 -5.33 4.23 -1.99
C ILE A 2 -6.06 4.62 -3.28
N PHE A 3 -5.65 5.73 -3.88
CA PHE A 3 -6.14 6.15 -5.19
C PHE A 3 -5.07 5.85 -6.21
N LYS A 4 -5.42 5.11 -7.27
CA LYS A 4 -4.54 4.81 -8.38
C LYS A 4 -5.17 5.28 -9.69
N ARG A 5 -4.50 6.19 -10.39
CA ARG A 5 -4.84 6.66 -11.73
C ARG A 5 -4.14 5.81 -12.78
N ARG A 6 -4.84 5.46 -13.85
CA ARG A 6 -4.29 4.62 -14.92
C ARG A 6 -3.25 5.37 -15.76
N ASN A 7 -2.17 4.67 -16.12
CA ASN A 7 -1.33 4.98 -17.29
C ASN A 7 -1.73 4.02 -18.45
N PRO A 8 -1.69 4.42 -19.73
CA PRO A 8 -2.34 3.69 -20.84
C PRO A 8 -1.90 2.23 -21.04
N THR A 9 -0.85 1.75 -20.37
CA THR A 9 -0.08 0.57 -20.81
C THR A 9 -0.16 -0.71 -19.96
N GLN A 10 -0.83 -0.83 -18.80
CA GLN A 10 -0.55 -2.00 -17.92
C GLN A 10 -1.68 -2.73 -17.14
N HIS A 11 -1.35 -3.99 -16.81
CA HIS A 11 -2.17 -5.17 -16.50
C HIS A 11 -2.38 -5.48 -14.99
N PHE A 12 -3.61 -5.39 -14.50
CA PHE A 12 -4.16 -6.11 -13.32
C PHE A 12 -5.24 -7.10 -13.79
N ARG A 13 -4.99 -8.42 -13.76
CA ARG A 13 -5.78 -9.41 -14.55
C ARG A 13 -7.30 -9.42 -14.34
N LEU A 14 -7.82 -8.97 -13.18
CA LEU A 14 -9.27 -8.96 -12.90
C LEU A 14 -9.89 -7.55 -12.87
N ILE A 15 -9.13 -6.53 -12.46
CA ILE A 15 -9.60 -5.13 -12.46
C ILE A 15 -9.55 -4.56 -13.89
N ASN A 16 -8.74 -5.14 -14.78
CA ASN A 16 -8.59 -4.70 -16.17
C ASN A 16 -9.66 -5.22 -17.15
N SER A 17 -10.56 -6.12 -16.74
CA SER A 17 -11.70 -6.45 -17.63
C SER A 17 -12.73 -5.32 -17.68
N LEU A 18 -12.58 -4.32 -16.81
CA LEU A 18 -13.48 -3.19 -16.65
C LEU A 18 -12.61 -1.91 -16.74
N ASP A 19 -12.74 -1.15 -17.82
CA ASP A 19 -11.91 0.02 -18.10
C ASP A 19 -12.20 1.20 -17.15
N PHE A 20 -11.59 1.19 -15.97
CA PHE A 20 -11.68 2.29 -14.99
C PHE A 20 -10.54 3.30 -15.13
N GLU A 21 -10.85 4.61 -15.02
CA GLU A 21 -9.87 5.69 -15.00
C GLU A 21 -9.13 5.79 -13.65
N VAL A 22 -9.87 5.58 -12.55
CA VAL A 22 -9.39 5.66 -11.18
C VAL A 22 -9.89 4.45 -10.39
N VAL A 23 -9.01 3.84 -9.61
CA VAL A 23 -9.34 2.75 -8.70
C VAL A 23 -9.12 3.21 -7.27
N VAL A 24 -10.12 3.00 -6.41
CA VAL A 24 -10.05 3.29 -4.97
C VAL A 24 -9.97 1.98 -4.21
N PHE A 25 -8.88 1.80 -3.47
CA PHE A 25 -8.72 0.66 -2.56
C PHE A 25 -9.09 1.08 -1.14
N ASP A 26 -10.09 0.40 -0.60
CA ASP A 26 -10.37 0.40 0.83
C ASP A 26 -9.50 -0.66 1.53
N THR A 27 -8.83 -0.26 2.59
CA THR A 27 -7.78 -1.06 3.21
C THR A 27 -8.13 -1.34 4.66
N ALA A 28 -7.71 -2.51 5.16
CA ALA A 28 -7.81 -2.89 6.56
C ALA A 28 -7.17 -1.83 7.52
N PRO A 29 -7.44 -1.87 8.84
CA PRO A 29 -6.85 -0.91 9.77
C PRO A 29 -5.30 -0.88 9.71
N THR A 30 -4.75 0.26 10.12
CA THR A 30 -3.38 0.77 9.89
C THR A 30 -2.26 -0.29 9.90
N GLY A 31 -2.27 -1.23 10.86
CA GLY A 31 -1.22 -2.25 10.98
C GLY A 31 -1.18 -3.33 9.88
N HIS A 32 -2.31 -3.67 9.26
CA HIS A 32 -2.36 -4.72 8.23
C HIS A 32 -2.07 -4.19 6.82
N THR A 33 -2.41 -2.93 6.57
CA THR A 33 -2.26 -2.27 5.26
C THR A 33 -0.79 -2.06 4.89
N LEU A 34 0.05 -1.74 5.87
CA LEU A 34 1.50 -1.61 5.65
C LEU A 34 2.13 -2.93 5.21
N ARG A 35 1.66 -4.07 5.73
CA ARG A 35 2.16 -5.40 5.32
C ARG A 35 1.78 -5.72 3.87
N LEU A 36 0.59 -5.30 3.44
CA LEU A 36 0.14 -5.45 2.05
C LEU A 36 0.95 -4.57 1.08
N LEU A 37 1.27 -3.34 1.48
CA LEU A 37 2.09 -2.42 0.67
C LEU A 37 3.57 -2.81 0.61
N GLN A 38 4.09 -3.45 1.66
CA GLN A 38 5.44 -4.02 1.68
C GLN A 38 5.55 -5.34 0.88
N PHE A 39 4.42 -6.00 0.60
CA PHE A 39 4.41 -7.32 -0.01
C PHE A 39 5.10 -7.35 -1.40
N PRO A 40 4.85 -6.40 -2.33
CA PRO A 40 5.60 -6.32 -3.59
C PRO A 40 7.11 -6.22 -3.41
N VAL A 41 7.56 -5.39 -2.45
CA VAL A 41 8.99 -5.17 -2.16
C VAL A 41 9.63 -6.44 -1.59
N ILE A 42 8.94 -7.13 -0.69
CA ILE A 42 9.42 -8.39 -0.09
C ILE A 42 9.48 -9.49 -1.15
N LEU A 43 8.44 -9.61 -1.98
CA LEU A 43 8.41 -10.57 -3.08
C LEU A 43 9.53 -10.29 -4.09
N GLU A 44 9.73 -9.04 -4.49
CA GLU A 44 10.81 -8.65 -5.39
C GLU A 44 12.17 -9.09 -4.85
N LYS A 45 12.45 -8.82 -3.56
CA LYS A 45 13.70 -9.25 -2.91
C LYS A 45 13.82 -10.77 -2.85
N ALA A 46 12.74 -11.48 -2.51
CA ALA A 46 12.74 -12.94 -2.40
C ALA A 46 13.00 -13.61 -3.76
N PHE A 47 12.27 -13.20 -4.79
CA PHE A 47 12.43 -13.73 -6.15
C PHE A 47 13.80 -13.37 -6.74
N THR A 48 14.30 -12.14 -6.53
CA THR A 48 15.66 -11.76 -6.97
C THR A 48 16.72 -12.64 -6.31
N LYS A 49 16.58 -12.95 -5.01
CA LYS A 49 17.48 -13.88 -4.33
C LYS A 49 17.40 -15.30 -4.88
N ILE A 50 16.18 -15.82 -5.10
CA ILE A 50 15.98 -17.16 -5.67
C ILE A 50 16.64 -17.25 -7.05
N LEU A 51 16.45 -16.25 -7.91
CA LEU A 51 17.08 -16.19 -9.24
C LEU A 51 18.61 -16.18 -9.13
N SER A 52 19.18 -15.38 -8.21
CA SER A 52 20.64 -15.32 -8.02
C SER A 52 21.25 -16.62 -7.46
N LEU A 53 20.52 -17.32 -6.58
CA LEU A 53 20.93 -18.63 -6.09
C LEU A 53 20.85 -19.66 -7.23
N GLN A 54 19.72 -19.70 -7.93
CA GLN A 54 19.53 -20.64 -9.02
C GLN A 54 20.55 -20.44 -10.14
N SER A 55 20.91 -19.21 -10.51
CA SER A 55 22.00 -18.96 -11.47
C SER A 55 23.37 -19.46 -10.99
N SER A 56 23.61 -19.46 -9.67
CA SER A 56 24.86 -19.94 -9.08
C SER A 56 24.93 -21.47 -9.02
N PHE A 57 23.79 -22.15 -8.86
CA PHE A 57 23.68 -23.62 -8.80
C PHE A 57 23.30 -24.27 -10.14
N ALA A 58 22.85 -23.50 -11.13
CA ALA A 58 22.46 -24.00 -12.44
C ALA A 58 23.56 -24.83 -13.15
N PRO A 59 24.85 -24.43 -13.15
CA PRO A 59 25.90 -25.24 -13.78
C PRO A 59 26.08 -26.61 -13.11
N MET A 60 25.90 -26.67 -11.79
CA MET A 60 26.03 -27.90 -11.01
C MET A 60 24.84 -28.84 -11.22
N ILE A 61 23.63 -28.29 -11.24
CA ILE A 61 22.39 -29.04 -11.48
C ILE A 61 22.35 -29.55 -12.92
N GLY A 62 22.75 -28.73 -13.91
CA GLY A 62 22.82 -29.14 -15.31
C GLY A 62 23.79 -30.30 -15.54
N GLN A 63 24.97 -30.28 -14.91
CA GLN A 63 25.92 -31.41 -14.96
C GLN A 63 25.35 -32.69 -14.32
N LEU A 64 24.67 -32.58 -13.18
CA LEU A 64 24.08 -33.72 -12.48
C LEU A 64 22.88 -34.31 -13.23
N SER A 65 22.04 -33.45 -13.80
CA SER A 65 20.89 -33.81 -14.65
C SER A 65 21.33 -34.52 -15.93
N GLY A 66 22.39 -34.03 -16.58
CA GLY A 66 23.00 -34.66 -17.76
C GLY A 66 23.56 -36.05 -17.47
N LEU A 67 24.09 -36.28 -16.26
CA LEU A 67 24.56 -37.60 -15.82
C LEU A 67 23.40 -38.55 -15.50
N LEU A 68 22.34 -38.05 -14.88
CA LEU A 68 21.18 -38.85 -14.45
C LEU A 68 20.10 -39.03 -15.54
N GLY A 69 20.28 -38.45 -16.73
CA GLY A 69 19.30 -38.53 -17.83
C GLY A 69 17.96 -37.84 -17.55
N MET A 70 17.90 -37.01 -16.51
CA MET A 70 16.72 -36.26 -16.10
C MET A 70 16.65 -34.98 -16.92
N GLY A 71 15.93 -34.97 -18.04
CA GLY A 71 15.90 -33.84 -18.98
C GLY A 71 15.57 -32.47 -18.35
N GLU A 72 16.19 -31.41 -18.89
CA GLU A 72 16.12 -30.00 -18.45
C GLU A 72 14.73 -29.32 -18.58
N LEU A 73 13.70 -30.04 -19.02
CA LEU A 73 12.50 -29.44 -19.65
C LEU A 73 11.46 -28.81 -18.70
N SER A 74 11.59 -28.86 -17.37
CA SER A 74 10.62 -28.22 -16.45
C SER A 74 11.14 -26.98 -15.71
N LEU A 75 12.46 -26.81 -15.66
CA LEU A 75 13.11 -25.71 -14.95
C LEU A 75 13.03 -24.41 -15.74
N ASP A 76 13.20 -24.47 -17.07
CA ASP A 76 13.19 -23.26 -17.90
C ASP A 76 11.80 -22.59 -17.96
N ASP A 77 10.74 -23.41 -18.08
CA ASP A 77 9.35 -22.93 -18.07
C ASP A 77 8.94 -22.30 -16.72
N THR A 78 9.43 -22.83 -15.61
CA THR A 78 9.17 -22.26 -14.28
C THR A 78 9.94 -20.95 -14.06
N LEU A 79 11.17 -20.86 -14.54
CA LEU A 79 11.98 -19.63 -14.50
C LEU A 79 11.36 -18.53 -15.36
N ARG A 80 10.87 -18.85 -16.55
CA ARG A 80 10.19 -17.87 -17.42
C ARG A 80 8.98 -17.25 -16.73
N LYS A 81 8.09 -18.07 -16.14
CA LYS A 81 6.92 -17.59 -15.38
C LYS A 81 7.29 -16.76 -14.15
N LEU A 82 8.38 -17.14 -13.46
CA LEU A 82 8.90 -16.39 -12.31
C LEU A 82 9.39 -15.00 -12.71
N ASN A 83 10.16 -14.91 -13.80
CA ASN A 83 10.64 -13.63 -14.34
C ASN A 83 9.48 -12.73 -14.76
N GLU A 84 8.49 -13.26 -15.50
CA GLU A 84 7.29 -12.51 -15.89
C GLU A 84 6.53 -11.94 -14.68
N THR A 85 6.39 -12.75 -13.62
CA THR A 85 5.70 -12.35 -12.39
C THR A 85 6.49 -11.27 -11.66
N LEU A 86 7.82 -11.42 -11.56
CA LEU A 86 8.71 -10.46 -10.93
C LEU A 86 8.69 -9.11 -11.67
N ASP A 87 8.70 -9.11 -12.99
CA ASP A 87 8.58 -7.89 -13.79
C ASP A 87 7.23 -7.20 -13.58
N GLN A 88 6.15 -7.97 -13.41
CA GLN A 88 4.86 -7.40 -13.07
C GLN A 88 4.87 -6.76 -11.67
N VAL A 89 5.44 -7.44 -10.67
CA VAL A 89 5.57 -6.95 -9.29
C VAL A 89 6.42 -5.67 -9.23
N LYS A 90 7.55 -5.63 -9.94
CA LYS A 90 8.42 -4.45 -10.04
C LYS A 90 7.69 -3.25 -10.62
N ARG A 91 6.93 -3.47 -11.70
CA ARG A 91 6.14 -2.41 -12.33
C ARG A 91 5.07 -1.88 -11.40
N MET A 92 4.32 -2.77 -10.73
CA MET A 92 3.33 -2.35 -9.72
C MET A 92 3.99 -1.55 -8.60
N ASN A 93 5.13 -2.02 -8.07
CA ASN A 93 5.87 -1.33 -7.02
C ASN A 93 6.32 0.08 -7.46
N GLY A 94 6.76 0.23 -8.72
CA GLY A 94 7.08 1.54 -9.31
C GLY A 94 5.86 2.45 -9.40
N GLU A 95 4.71 1.94 -9.82
CA GLU A 95 3.47 2.71 -9.92
C GLU A 95 2.94 3.15 -8.54
N PHE A 96 3.06 2.31 -7.50
CA PHE A 96 2.66 2.65 -6.14
C PHE A 96 3.51 3.77 -5.52
N LYS A 97 4.73 3.96 -6.01
CA LYS A 97 5.66 5.01 -5.55
C LYS A 97 5.62 6.27 -6.40
N ASN A 98 4.86 6.27 -7.50
CA ASN A 98 4.74 7.43 -8.36
C ASN A 98 3.63 8.37 -7.83
N PRO A 99 3.95 9.57 -7.33
CA PRO A 99 2.97 10.52 -6.80
C PRO A 99 1.94 10.99 -7.84
N ASP A 100 2.28 11.00 -9.13
CA ASP A 100 1.36 11.41 -10.20
C ASP A 100 0.30 10.34 -10.51
N LEU A 101 0.57 9.08 -10.12
CA LEU A 101 -0.31 7.95 -10.38
C LEU A 101 -1.01 7.46 -9.12
N THR A 102 -0.32 7.45 -7.98
CA THR A 102 -0.81 6.85 -6.74
C THR A 102 -0.66 7.81 -5.57
N THR A 103 -1.73 7.96 -4.80
CA THR A 103 -1.68 8.67 -3.52
C THR A 103 -2.43 7.90 -2.43
N PHE A 104 -1.95 8.02 -1.20
CA PHE A 104 -2.58 7.49 -0.02
C PHE A 104 -3.34 8.60 0.73
N VAL A 105 -4.60 8.34 1.06
CA VAL A 105 -5.41 9.23 1.89
C VAL A 105 -5.64 8.56 3.24
N CYS A 106 -5.09 9.16 4.29
CA CYS A 106 -5.27 8.72 5.67
C CYS A 106 -6.64 9.20 6.18
N VAL A 107 -7.36 8.33 6.88
CA VAL A 107 -8.64 8.68 7.51
C VAL A 107 -8.51 8.41 9.00
N CYS A 108 -8.79 9.42 9.83
CA CYS A 108 -8.69 9.33 11.28
C CYS A 108 -9.89 10.01 11.95
N ILE A 109 -10.00 9.85 13.27
CA ILE A 109 -10.92 10.63 14.11
C ILE A 109 -10.10 11.51 15.05
N ALA A 110 -10.67 12.63 15.50
CA ALA A 110 -10.00 13.58 16.40
C ALA A 110 -9.91 13.05 17.85
N GLU A 111 -9.15 11.97 18.03
CA GLU A 111 -8.86 11.33 19.31
C GLU A 111 -7.38 10.92 19.36
N PHE A 112 -6.80 10.92 20.55
CA PHE A 112 -5.36 10.68 20.74
C PHE A 112 -4.84 9.43 20.04
N LEU A 113 -5.46 8.27 20.28
CA LEU A 113 -4.96 7.00 19.75
C LEU A 113 -5.05 6.95 18.22
N SER A 114 -6.13 7.49 17.65
CA SER A 114 -6.32 7.51 16.20
C SER A 114 -5.30 8.42 15.52
N LEU A 115 -5.00 9.59 16.10
CA LEU A 115 -3.99 10.50 15.59
C LEU A 115 -2.58 9.91 15.69
N TYR A 116 -2.25 9.28 16.83
CA TYR A 116 -0.96 8.61 17.03
C TYR A 116 -0.73 7.49 16.01
N GLU A 117 -1.71 6.62 15.78
CA GLU A 117 -1.62 5.57 14.77
C GLU A 117 -1.53 6.13 13.35
N THR A 118 -2.21 7.25 13.08
CA THR A 118 -2.16 7.92 11.77
C THR A 118 -0.80 8.55 11.51
N GLU A 119 -0.19 9.20 12.51
CA GLU A 119 1.17 9.74 12.42
C GLU A 119 2.18 8.62 12.12
N ARG A 120 2.10 7.52 12.88
CA ARG A 120 2.96 6.36 12.67
C ARG A 120 2.79 5.75 11.27
N LEU A 121 1.55 5.70 10.78
CA LEU A 121 1.25 5.25 9.41
C LEU A 121 1.91 6.17 8.37
N ILE A 122 1.79 7.49 8.51
CA ILE A 122 2.38 8.48 7.59
C ILE A 122 3.91 8.35 7.56
N GLN A 123 4.55 8.21 8.72
CA GLN A 123 5.99 7.99 8.81
C GLN A 123 6.42 6.72 8.07
N GLU A 124 5.64 5.64 8.16
CA GLU A 124 5.95 4.40 7.48
C GLU A 124 5.71 4.47 5.96
N LEU A 125 4.63 5.14 5.51
CA LEU A 125 4.39 5.42 4.10
C LEU A 125 5.54 6.25 3.48
N THR A 126 5.99 7.28 4.21
CA THR A 126 7.11 8.14 3.81
C THR A 126 8.40 7.34 3.67
N LYS A 127 8.71 6.46 4.63
CA LYS A 127 9.88 5.56 4.57
C LYS A 127 9.85 4.63 3.36
N GLN A 128 8.66 4.25 2.91
CA GLN A 128 8.48 3.39 1.73
C GLN A 128 8.45 4.16 0.41
N GLY A 129 8.45 5.49 0.46
CA GLY A 129 8.34 6.36 -0.72
C GLY A 129 6.94 6.36 -1.34
N ILE A 130 5.91 6.15 -0.53
CA ILE A 130 4.51 6.24 -0.97
C ILE A 130 4.00 7.64 -0.62
N ASP A 131 3.44 8.33 -1.62
CA ASP A 131 2.90 9.67 -1.45
C ASP A 131 1.66 9.69 -0.55
N THR A 132 1.61 10.66 0.36
CA THR A 132 0.47 10.96 1.21
C THR A 132 0.43 12.44 1.52
N HIS A 133 -0.51 13.17 0.92
CA HIS A 133 -0.67 14.62 1.09
C HIS A 133 -2.06 15.00 1.63
N ASN A 134 -2.96 14.03 1.79
CA ASN A 134 -4.32 14.27 2.27
C ASN A 134 -4.64 13.43 3.50
N ILE A 135 -5.25 14.08 4.49
CA ILE A 135 -5.77 13.45 5.68
C ILE A 135 -7.23 13.88 5.85
N ILE A 136 -8.12 12.92 6.08
CA ILE A 136 -9.54 13.16 6.36
C ILE A 136 -9.78 12.89 7.84
N VAL A 137 -10.25 13.91 8.56
CA VAL A 137 -10.71 13.76 9.93
C VAL A 137 -12.22 13.57 9.94
N ASN A 138 -12.67 12.37 10.28
CA ASN A 138 -14.08 11.98 10.29
C ASN A 138 -14.71 12.15 11.69
N GLN A 139 -16.05 12.09 11.75
CA GLN A 139 -16.85 12.15 12.99
C GLN A 139 -16.64 13.43 13.83
N LEU A 140 -16.33 14.53 13.16
CA LEU A 140 -16.28 15.84 13.81
C LEU A 140 -17.69 16.33 14.10
N LEU A 141 -17.89 16.82 15.32
CA LEU A 141 -19.12 17.50 15.69
C LEU A 141 -19.00 18.98 15.33
N PHE A 142 -19.96 19.49 14.56
CA PHE A 142 -20.13 20.90 14.27
C PHE A 142 -21.46 21.35 14.87
N PRO A 143 -21.48 21.80 16.14
CA PRO A 143 -22.72 22.25 16.75
C PRO A 143 -23.18 23.57 16.10
N ASP A 144 -24.47 23.67 15.79
CA ASP A 144 -25.06 24.92 15.31
C ASP A 144 -24.90 26.01 16.37
N THR A 145 -24.30 27.13 15.95
CA THR A 145 -24.04 28.31 16.79
C THR A 145 -25.17 29.33 16.72
N SER A 146 -26.32 28.97 16.14
CA SER A 146 -27.48 29.85 15.93
C SER A 146 -27.97 30.54 17.22
N GLU A 147 -27.68 29.97 18.40
CA GLU A 147 -27.92 30.61 19.71
C GLU A 147 -26.68 30.61 20.64
N GLY A 148 -25.47 30.43 20.11
CA GLY A 148 -24.22 30.57 20.87
C GLY A 148 -23.93 29.51 21.94
N CYS A 149 -24.77 28.48 22.10
CA CYS A 149 -24.54 27.40 23.06
C CYS A 149 -24.99 26.03 22.55
N VAL A 150 -24.06 25.06 22.56
CA VAL A 150 -24.40 23.63 22.40
C VAL A 150 -25.22 23.19 23.62
N GLU A 151 -26.53 23.01 23.48
CA GLU A 151 -27.41 22.62 24.61
C GLU A 151 -26.98 21.29 25.25
N CYS A 152 -26.45 20.36 24.44
CA CYS A 152 -25.97 19.09 24.93
C CYS A 152 -24.59 19.20 25.60
N LYS A 153 -24.55 19.00 26.92
CA LYS A 153 -23.31 18.94 27.73
C LYS A 153 -22.28 17.93 27.20
N LYS A 154 -22.74 16.76 26.73
CA LYS A 154 -21.86 15.71 26.17
C LYS A 154 -21.27 16.11 24.82
N CYS A 155 -22.07 16.71 23.93
CA CYS A 155 -21.60 17.21 22.63
C CYS A 155 -20.59 18.35 22.81
N ARG A 156 -20.84 19.26 23.76
CA ARG A 156 -19.90 20.34 24.10
C ARG A 156 -18.56 19.79 24.59
N ALA A 157 -18.57 18.80 25.47
CA ALA A 157 -17.35 18.15 25.95
C ALA A 157 -16.60 17.44 24.82
N ARG A 158 -17.31 16.68 23.97
CA ARG A 158 -16.71 15.99 22.81
C ARG A 158 -16.13 16.97 21.81
N PHE A 159 -16.85 18.04 21.46
CA PHE A 159 -16.35 19.12 20.60
C PHE A 159 -15.05 19.72 21.15
N LYS A 160 -15.02 20.10 22.45
CA LYS A 160 -13.82 20.66 23.07
C LYS A 160 -12.60 19.72 22.98
N ILE A 161 -12.81 18.41 23.15
CA ILE A 161 -11.73 17.41 23.00
C ILE A 161 -11.27 17.34 21.54
N GLN A 162 -12.22 17.26 20.60
CA GLN A 162 -11.92 17.18 19.17
C GLN A 162 -11.18 18.44 18.68
N SER A 163 -11.63 19.64 19.04
CA SER A 163 -10.98 20.91 18.72
C SER A 163 -9.55 20.97 19.24
N LYS A 164 -9.31 20.56 20.49
CA LYS A 164 -7.96 20.49 21.06
C LYS A 164 -7.04 19.61 20.20
N TYR A 165 -7.50 18.43 19.79
CA TYR A 165 -6.68 17.52 18.99
C TYR A 165 -6.49 18.00 17.56
N LEU A 166 -7.49 18.63 16.96
CA LEU A 166 -7.37 19.25 15.63
C LEU A 166 -6.31 20.37 15.64
N GLU A 167 -6.36 21.26 16.64
CA GLU A 167 -5.37 22.34 16.79
C GLU A 167 -3.96 21.80 17.03
N GLN A 168 -3.81 20.74 17.83
CA GLN A 168 -2.48 20.20 18.15
C GLN A 168 -1.84 19.44 16.99
N SER A 169 -2.64 18.83 16.11
CA SER A 169 -2.14 17.92 15.07
C SER A 169 -2.13 18.52 13.66
N PHE A 170 -2.90 19.59 13.41
CA PHE A 170 -3.08 20.14 12.06
C PHE A 170 -3.03 21.67 11.98
N ALA A 171 -2.74 22.39 13.07
CA ALA A 171 -2.55 23.86 13.06
C ALA A 171 -1.13 24.29 12.70
#